data_AF-A0AAD5XZC4-F1
#
_entry.id   AF-A0AAD5XZC4-F1
#
_cell.length_a   1.000
_cell.length_b   1.000
_cell.length_c   1.000
_cell.angle_alpha   90.00
_cell.angle_beta   90.00
_cell.angle_gamma   90.00
#
_symmetry.space_group_name_H-M   'P 1'
#
loop_
_entity.id
_entity.type
_entity.pdbx_description
1 polymer ?
#
loop_
_entity_poly.entity_id
_entity_poly.type
_entity_poly.pdbx_seq_one_letter_code
_entity_poly.pdbx_strand_id
1 'polypeptide(L)' 'MSGVLGSLDRDLAAKQAAKYDPQREAEARTWIETVTGEKIGGNFHESLKNGQLLCK' A
#
# COMPACT_ATOMS: atom_id res chain seq x y z
N MET A 1 -4.08 29.63 -16.77
CA MET A 1 -5.13 28.61 -16.88
C MET A 1 -4.44 27.25 -16.96
N SER A 2 -4.40 26.55 -15.82
CA SER A 2 -3.89 25.18 -15.67
C SER A 2 -4.58 24.21 -16.62
N GLY A 3 -3.86 23.25 -17.22
CA GLY A 3 -4.51 22.29 -18.11
C GLY A 3 -3.72 21.06 -18.58
N VAL A 4 -2.51 20.78 -18.05
CA VAL A 4 -1.73 19.57 -18.42
C VAL A 4 -1.14 18.92 -17.16
N LEU A 5 -1.98 18.59 -16.19
CA LEU A 5 -1.54 17.94 -14.92
C LEU A 5 -2.59 16.95 -14.40
N GLY A 6 -3.31 16.29 -15.31
CA GLY A 6 -4.30 15.27 -14.97
C GLY A 6 -4.20 13.99 -15.80
N SER A 7 -3.43 13.99 -16.88
CA SER A 7 -3.17 12.77 -17.66
C SER A 7 -2.04 11.94 -17.05
N LEU A 8 -0.97 12.58 -16.58
CA LEU A 8 0.19 11.91 -16.00
C LEU A 8 -0.14 11.21 -14.67
N ASP A 9 -0.90 11.86 -13.79
CA ASP A 9 -1.29 11.29 -12.49
C ASP A 9 -2.28 10.13 -12.62
N ARG A 10 -3.21 10.20 -13.58
CA ARG A 10 -4.16 9.11 -13.85
C ARG A 10 -3.47 7.89 -14.45
N ASP A 11 -2.54 8.11 -15.38
CA ASP A 11 -1.78 7.02 -15.99
C ASP A 11 -0.86 6.34 -14.95
N LEU A 12 -0.28 7.14 -14.03
CA LEU A 12 0.52 6.64 -12.92
C LEU A 12 -0.30 5.84 -11.91
N ALA A 13 -1.47 6.35 -11.50
CA ALA A 13 -2.38 5.65 -10.59
C ALA A 13 -2.91 4.36 -11.21
N ALA A 14 -3.25 4.36 -12.51
CA ALA A 14 -3.67 3.16 -13.22
C ALA A 14 -2.55 2.11 -13.32
N LYS A 15 -1.31 2.54 -13.58
CA LYS A 15 -0.13 1.66 -13.58
C LYS A 15 0.19 1.10 -12.21
N GLN A 16 -0.02 1.87 -11.14
CA GLN A 16 0.14 1.39 -9.76
C GLN A 16 -0.95 0.39 -9.39
N ALA A 17 -2.21 0.67 -9.73
CA ALA A 17 -3.32 -0.25 -9.53
C ALA A 17 -3.13 -1.56 -10.32
N ALA A 18 -2.61 -1.49 -11.54
CA ALA A 18 -2.28 -2.67 -12.35
C ALA A 18 -1.14 -3.52 -11.77
N LYS A 19 -0.31 -2.95 -10.90
CA LYS A 19 0.75 -3.67 -10.16
C LYS A 19 0.31 -4.09 -8.76
N TYR A 20 -0.85 -3.63 -8.31
CA TYR A 20 -1.38 -3.93 -7.00
C TYR A 20 -2.08 -5.27 -7.04
N ASP A 21 -1.45 -6.27 -6.43
CA ASP A 21 -2.00 -7.61 -6.35
C ASP A 21 -2.59 -7.81 -4.95
N PRO A 22 -3.93 -7.93 -4.80
CA PRO A 22 -4.57 -8.13 -3.51
C PRO A 22 -4.14 -9.44 -2.83
N GLN A 23 -3.70 -10.44 -3.61
CA GLN A 23 -3.14 -11.67 -3.04
C GLN A 23 -1.82 -11.36 -2.33
N ARG A 24 -0.94 -10.58 -2.97
CA ARG A 24 0.34 -10.17 -2.37
C ARG A 24 0.13 -9.28 -1.15
N GLU A 25 -0.90 -8.45 -1.14
CA GLU A 25 -1.28 -7.67 0.06
C GLU A 25 -1.62 -8.59 1.22
N ALA A 26 -2.46 -9.62 1.00
CA ALA A 26 -2.85 -10.57 2.04
C ALA A 26 -1.64 -11.40 2.55
N GLU A 27 -0.76 -11.82 1.64
CA GLU A 27 0.49 -12.51 1.99
C GLU A 27 1.42 -11.61 2.79
N ALA A 28 1.64 -10.37 2.34
CA ALA A 28 2.47 -9.39 3.05
C ALA A 28 1.89 -9.03 4.42
N ARG A 29 0.57 -8.89 4.52
CA ARG A 29 -0.13 -8.68 5.79
C ARG A 29 0.14 -9.82 6.76
N THR A 30 -0.12 -11.06 6.32
CA THR A 30 0.11 -12.25 7.14
C THR A 30 1.58 -12.34 7.57
N TRP A 31 2.52 -12.06 6.68
CA TRP A 31 3.95 -12.07 6.97
C TRP A 31 4.33 -11.01 8.00
N ILE A 32 3.88 -9.76 7.85
CA ILE A 32 4.17 -8.68 8.81
C ILE A 32 3.54 -8.99 10.16
N GLU A 33 2.29 -9.47 10.21
CA GLU A 33 1.64 -9.87 11.47
C GLU A 33 2.39 -11.04 12.15
N THR A 34 2.97 -11.94 11.36
CA THR A 34 3.77 -13.06 11.86
C THR A 34 5.12 -12.61 12.40
N VAL A 35 5.82 -11.70 11.69
CA VAL A 35 7.14 -11.20 12.08
C VAL A 35 7.05 -10.27 13.28
N THR A 36 6.07 -9.36 13.30
CA THR A 36 5.91 -8.34 14.34
C THR A 36 5.05 -8.81 15.52
N GLY A 37 4.23 -9.84 15.33
CA GLY A 37 3.24 -10.29 16.31
C GLY A 37 2.04 -9.34 16.48
N GLU A 38 1.97 -8.26 15.71
CA GLU A 38 0.90 -7.26 15.79
C GLU A 38 -0.09 -7.40 14.64
N LYS A 39 -1.38 -7.29 14.94
CA LYS A 39 -2.42 -7.38 13.91
C LYS A 39 -2.53 -6.08 13.13
N ILE A 40 -2.51 -6.16 11.80
CA ILE A 40 -2.78 -5.02 10.93
C ILE A 40 -4.29 -4.82 10.91
N GLY A 41 -4.78 -3.74 11.53
CA GLY A 41 -6.21 -3.41 11.58
C GLY A 41 -6.60 -2.35 10.55
N GLY A 42 -7.70 -2.57 9.82
CA GLY A 42 -8.23 -1.59 8.86
C GLY A 42 -7.50 -1.61 7.51
N ASN A 43 -7.06 -0.43 7.05
CA ASN A 43 -6.42 -0.26 5.74
C ASN A 43 -4.92 -0.58 5.82
N PHE A 44 -4.47 -1.59 5.06
CA PHE A 44 -3.08 -2.08 5.06
C PHE A 44 -2.04 -0.96 4.85
N HIS A 45 -2.28 -0.06 3.90
CA HIS A 45 -1.36 1.05 3.63
C HIS A 45 -1.28 2.04 4.80
N GLU A 46 -2.40 2.39 5.43
CA GLU A 46 -2.41 3.34 6.54
C GLU A 46 -1.70 2.76 7.77
N SER A 47 -1.86 1.46 8.04
CA SER A 47 -1.16 0.79 9.14
C SER A 47 0.37 0.79 8.95
N LEU A 48 0.85 0.64 7.71
CA LEU A 48 2.29 0.65 7.40
C LEU A 48 2.89 2.04 7.22
N LYS A 49 2.05 3.07 7.01
CA LYS A 49 2.47 4.45 6.77
C LYS A 49 3.30 5.05 7.89
N ASN A 50 3.00 4.68 9.14
CA ASN A 50 3.74 5.15 10.32
C ASN A 50 5.11 4.48 10.47
N GLY A 51 5.42 3.42 9.71
CA GLY A 51 6.72 2.74 9.70
C GLY A 51 7.05 1.94 10.96
N GLN A 52 6.37 2.16 12.09
CA GLN A 52 6.66 1.48 13.37
C GLN A 52 6.55 -0.04 13.28
N LEU A 53 5.55 -0.56 12.52
CA LEU A 53 5.41 -2.00 12.27
C LEU A 53 6.54 -2.56 11.40
N LEU A 54 7.16 -1.75 10.54
CA LEU A 54 8.24 -2.19 9.66
C LEU A 54 9.63 -2.13 10.31
N CYS A 55 9.76 -1.41 11.43
CA CYS A 55 11.03 -1.19 12.13
C CYS A 55 11.24 -2.12 13.34
N LYS A 56 10.28 -3.00 13.64
CA LYS A 56 10.41 -4.05 14.65
C LYS A 56 11.05 -5.29 14.04
#